data_AF-A0A0J8G3N0-F1
#
_entry.id   AF-A0A0J8G3N0-F1
#
_cell.length_a   1.000
_cell.length_b   1.000
_cell.length_c   1.000
_cell.angle_alpha   90.00
_cell.angle_beta   90.00
_cell.angle_gamma   90.00
#
_symmetry.space_group_name_H-M   'P 1'
#
loop_
_entity.id
_entity.type
_entity.pdbx_description
1 polymer ?
#
loop_
_entity_poly.entity_id
_entity_poly.type
_entity_poly.pdbx_seq_one_letter_code
_entity_poly.pdbx_strand_id
1 'polypeptide(L)' 'MLGFGDYPFAEMLLPSLSTLKPPALEMGVLAATRVLENLGVLPVDDEVQRLNLLDCRLMERESA' A
#
# COMPACT_ATOMS: atom_id res chain seq x y z
N MET A 1 -11.01 -3.13 -18.13
CA MET A 1 -10.35 -1.94 -17.55
C MET A 1 -9.75 -2.30 -16.20
N LEU A 2 -8.57 -1.74 -15.89
CA LEU A 2 -7.85 -1.97 -14.64
C LEU A 2 -7.41 -0.62 -14.06
N GLY A 3 -7.70 -0.40 -12.77
CA GLY A 3 -7.26 0.76 -12.00
C GLY A 3 -6.14 0.45 -10.99
N PHE A 4 -5.81 1.44 -10.16
CA PHE A 4 -4.86 1.32 -9.05
C PHE A 4 -5.34 2.10 -7.84
N GLY A 5 -5.13 1.55 -6.63
CA GLY A 5 -5.44 2.20 -5.35
C GLY A 5 -6.62 1.61 -4.59
N ASP A 6 -7.52 0.87 -5.26
CA ASP A 6 -8.73 0.27 -4.66
C ASP A 6 -9.53 1.20 -3.74
N TYR A 7 -9.84 2.40 -4.25
CA TYR A 7 -10.66 3.35 -3.51
C TYR A 7 -12.08 2.83 -3.28
N PRO A 8 -12.78 3.25 -2.21
CA PRO A 8 -14.12 2.75 -1.89
C PRO A 8 -15.15 2.92 -3.01
N PHE A 9 -15.00 3.94 -3.86
CA PHE A 9 -15.91 4.16 -4.97
C PHE A 9 -15.74 3.15 -6.12
N ALA A 10 -14.67 2.35 -6.15
CA ALA A 10 -14.41 1.40 -7.24
C ALA A 10 -15.53 0.35 -7.37
N GLU A 11 -16.24 0.04 -6.28
CA GLU A 11 -17.42 -0.85 -6.28
C GLU A 11 -18.70 -0.18 -6.75
N MET A 12 -18.73 1.16 -6.77
CA MET A 12 -19.92 1.95 -7.12
C MET A 12 -19.94 2.36 -8.61
N LEU A 13 -18.84 2.13 -9.33
CA LEU A 13 -18.75 2.37 -10.76
C LEU A 13 -19.55 1.32 -11.53
N LEU A 14 -20.02 1.67 -12.73
CA LEU A 14 -20.74 0.78 -13.63
C LEU A 14 -20.01 0.72 -14.98
N PRO A 15 -19.34 -0.39 -15.34
CA PRO A 15 -19.10 -1.58 -14.51
C PRO A 15 -18.19 -1.27 -13.31
N SER A 16 -18.28 -2.08 -12.25
CA SER A 16 -17.39 -1.97 -11.11
C SER A 16 -15.94 -2.22 -11.52
N LEU A 17 -15.02 -1.45 -10.93
CA LEU A 17 -13.66 -1.30 -11.45
C LEU A 17 -12.68 -2.28 -10.80
N SER A 18 -12.16 -3.21 -11.60
CA SER A 18 -11.02 -4.04 -11.24
C SER A 18 -9.80 -3.17 -10.97
N THR A 19 -9.01 -3.46 -9.94
CA THR A 19 -7.93 -2.57 -9.49
C THR A 19 -6.84 -3.32 -8.73
N LEU A 20 -5.62 -2.80 -8.77
CA LEU A 20 -4.56 -3.23 -7.86
C LEU A 20 -4.67 -2.45 -6.54
N LYS A 21 -4.80 -3.16 -5.43
CA LYS A 21 -4.86 -2.63 -4.06
C LYS A 21 -3.46 -2.61 -3.43
N PRO A 22 -2.85 -1.44 -3.21
CA PRO A 22 -1.66 -1.32 -2.39
C PRO A 22 -1.97 -1.58 -0.91
N PRO A 23 -1.02 -2.09 -0.12
CA PRO A 23 -1.23 -2.36 1.30
C PRO A 23 -1.07 -1.06 2.12
N ALA A 24 -2.02 -0.14 2.00
CA ALA A 24 -1.92 1.22 2.52
C ALA A 24 -1.59 1.32 4.03
N LEU A 25 -2.15 0.42 4.86
CA LEU A 25 -1.84 0.37 6.29
C LEU A 25 -0.37 0.02 6.52
N GLU A 26 0.11 -1.02 5.87
CA GLU A 26 1.49 -1.48 6.00
C GLU A 26 2.48 -0.44 5.48
N MET A 27 2.17 0.21 4.36
CA MET A 27 2.93 1.34 3.85
C MET A 27 3.06 2.46 4.88
N GLY A 28 1.95 2.85 5.52
CA GLY A 28 1.93 3.91 6.51
C GLY A 28 2.71 3.56 7.78
N VAL A 29 2.49 2.35 8.31
CA VAL A 29 3.22 1.86 9.48
C VAL A 29 4.72 1.80 9.18
N LEU A 30 5.10 1.20 8.06
CA LEU A 30 6.50 1.04 7.69
C LEU A 30 7.18 2.39 7.45
N ALA A 31 6.54 3.30 6.72
CA ALA A 31 7.08 4.64 6.50
C ALA A 31 7.29 5.38 7.83
N ALA A 32 6.30 5.35 8.73
CA ALA A 32 6.42 5.98 10.05
C ALA A 32 7.56 5.36 10.88
N THR A 33 7.65 4.03 10.91
CA THR A 33 8.73 3.31 11.59
C THR A 33 10.10 3.73 11.04
N ARG A 34 10.29 3.71 9.71
CA ARG A 34 11.57 4.12 9.09
C ARG A 34 11.92 5.57 9.38
N VAL A 35 10.95 6.47 9.44
CA VAL A 35 11.20 7.87 9.82
C VAL A 35 11.67 7.95 11.27
N LEU A 36 10.99 7.28 12.19
CA LEU A 36 11.34 7.31 13.63
C LEU A 36 12.69 6.64 13.91
N GLU A 37 13.01 5.56 13.21
CA GLU A 37 14.34 4.92 13.24
C GLU A 37 15.44 5.88 12.75
N ASN A 38 15.23 6.57 11.62
CA ASN A 38 16.19 7.56 11.10
C ASN A 38 16.39 8.75 12.06
N LEU A 39 15.35 9.12 12.81
CA LEU A 39 15.42 10.17 13.82
C LEU A 39 16.04 9.69 15.15
N GLY A 40 16.36 8.40 15.29
CA GLY A 40 16.87 7.81 16.52
C GLY A 40 15.83 7.70 17.65
N VAL A 41 14.54 7.83 17.33
CA VAL A 41 13.43 7.69 18.28
C VAL A 41 13.12 6.22 18.54
N LEU A 42 13.20 5.39 17.50
CA LEU A 42 13.11 3.94 17.60
C LEU A 42 14.49 3.30 17.50
N PRO A 43 14.74 2.20 18.25
CA PRO A 43 15.98 1.45 18.13
C PRO A 43 16.08 0.83 16.73
N VAL A 44 17.32 0.72 16.23
CA VAL A 44 17.63 0.05 14.97
C VAL A 44 18.68 -0.99 15.27
N ASP A 45 18.39 -2.25 14.93
CA ASP A 45 19.33 -3.37 15.16
C ASP A 45 20.56 -3.26 14.24
N ASP A 46 20.35 -2.80 12.99
CA ASP A 46 21.37 -2.59 11.96
C ASP A 46 21.17 -1.21 11.25
N GLU A 47 21.36 -1.12 9.93
CA GLU A 47 21.04 0.08 9.17
C GLU A 47 19.55 0.19 8.85
N VAL A 48 19.06 1.43 8.80
CA VAL A 48 17.66 1.69 8.41
C VAL A 48 17.43 1.29 6.95
N GLN A 49 16.54 0.33 6.73
CA GLN A 49 16.22 -0.17 5.40
C GLN A 49 15.50 0.90 4.55
N ARG A 50 16.16 1.31 3.46
CA ARG A 50 15.63 2.34 2.55
C ARG A 50 14.59 1.82 1.56
N LEU A 51 14.83 0.65 0.97
CA LEU A 51 13.91 0.01 0.03
C LEU A 51 13.16 -1.12 0.72
N ASN A 52 11.85 -0.97 0.82
CA ASN A 52 10.97 -1.96 1.41
C ASN A 52 9.91 -2.33 0.36
N LEU A 53 9.95 -3.56 -0.15
CA LEU A 53 8.97 -4.06 -1.12
C LEU A 53 7.74 -4.58 -0.37
N LEU A 54 6.56 -4.15 -0.80
CA LEU A 54 5.28 -4.53 -0.23
C LEU A 54 4.35 -5.06 -1.31
N ASP A 55 3.55 -6.06 -0.97
CA ASP A 55 2.73 -6.77 -1.95
C ASP A 55 1.41 -6.03 -2.25
N CYS A 56 1.16 -5.82 -3.55
CA CYS A 56 -0.14 -5.39 -4.03
C CYS A 56 -1.06 -6.60 -4.25
N ARG A 57 -2.36 -6.41 -4.01
CA ARG A 57 -3.38 -7.44 -4.29
C ARG A 57 -4.22 -7.05 -5.49
N LEU A 58 -4.51 -8.00 -6.38
CA LEU A 58 -5.50 -7.79 -7.44
C LEU A 58 -6.90 -7.91 -6.86
N MET A 59 -7.72 -6.88 -7.09
CA MET A 59 -9.14 -6.85 -6.78
C MET A 59 -9.89 -6.96 -8.11
N GLU A 60 -10.29 -8.16 -8.46
CA GLU A 60 -11.03 -8.44 -9.69
C GLU A 60 -12.51 -8.08 -9.54
N ARG A 61 -13.07 -7.39 -10.54
CA ARG A 61 -14.46 -6.92 -10.60
C ARG A 61 -14.98 -6.99 -12.05
N GLU A 62 -16.18 -6.46 -12.27
CA GLU A 62 -16.91 -6.57 -13.55
C GLU A 62 -16.18 -6.00 -14.77
N SER A 63 -15.22 -5.08 -14.56
CA SER A 63 -14.47 -4.50 -15.65
C SER A 63 -13.31 -5.37 -16.16
N ALA A 64 -12.98 -6.50 -15.54
CA ALA A 64 -11.92 -7.42 -15.97
C ALA A 64 -12.37 -8.30 -17.16
#